data_AF-V8NBI9-F1
#
_entry.id   AF-V8NBI9-F1
#
_cell.length_a   1.000
_cell.length_b   1.000
_cell.length_c   1.000
_cell.angle_alpha   90.00
_cell.angle_beta   90.00
_cell.angle_gamma   90.00
#
_symmetry.space_group_name_H-M   'P 1'
#
loop_
_entity.id
_entity.type
_entity.pdbx_description
1 polymer ?
#
loop_
_entity_poly.entity_id
_entity_poly.type
_entity_poly.pdbx_seq_one_letter_code
_entity_poly.pdbx_strand_id
1 'polypeptide(L)'
;RFWALTTGTKEGFSTNGYNGSNFISFENETWVVAQPQAEKVKEKWVGDPVSSQGNKDYLEKTCIEWLQNYLSYRKKALEYTEPTVGKVTHKEVNDSLKVLICQVFGFNPKESRASWRRDGEIWKDKTFLRNMTPNSDGTYYLRLSIEIDPKERDHFRCHLEHKGLQEPLVLALKEEREPPVVEVTCRIQYKSLVTLVCRVYGFYPKEVNVTWRKDGEVWKENISSAGVLPNSDGTYHTWLRIEVDPEEKRDHYRCYVEHAGLPEPL
;
A
#
# COMPACT_ATOMS: atom_id res chain seq x y z
N ARG A 1 3.39 -31.92 -8.63
CA ARG A 1 3.54 -30.70 -7.79
C ARG A 1 3.91 -31.12 -6.37
N PHE A 2 5.18 -31.29 -6.01
CA PHE A 2 5.54 -31.73 -4.65
C PHE A 2 5.03 -30.76 -3.57
N TRP A 3 4.36 -31.29 -2.55
CA TRP A 3 4.17 -30.61 -1.28
C TRP A 3 5.27 -31.09 -0.34
N ALA A 4 6.27 -30.26 -0.09
CA ALA A 4 7.27 -30.51 0.95
C ALA A 4 7.07 -29.47 2.04
N LEU A 5 6.19 -29.75 3.01
CA LEU A 5 6.11 -28.98 4.24
C LEU A 5 5.88 -29.94 5.41
N THR A 6 6.91 -30.02 6.27
CA THR A 6 6.91 -30.38 7.70
C THR A 6 7.18 -31.82 8.18
N THR A 7 7.03 -32.89 7.40
CA THR A 7 7.11 -34.27 7.97
C THR A 7 8.48 -34.95 7.85
N GLY A 8 9.39 -34.45 7.01
CA GLY A 8 10.67 -35.12 6.74
C GLY A 8 10.55 -36.41 5.92
N THR A 9 9.32 -36.86 5.61
CA THR A 9 9.06 -37.96 4.69
C THR A 9 9.24 -37.49 3.25
N LYS A 10 9.98 -38.26 2.45
CA LYS A 10 10.22 -38.00 1.03
C LYS A 10 9.31 -38.93 0.23
N GLU A 11 8.26 -38.38 -0.37
CA GLU A 11 7.33 -39.15 -1.18
C GLU A 11 7.34 -38.66 -2.63
N GLY A 12 7.56 -39.60 -3.55
CA GLY A 12 7.51 -39.41 -4.98
C GLY A 12 6.09 -39.58 -5.50
N PHE A 13 5.64 -38.70 -6.40
CA PHE A 13 4.40 -38.94 -7.12
C PHE A 13 4.48 -38.45 -8.57
N SER A 14 3.77 -39.14 -9.46
CA SER A 14 3.62 -38.74 -10.85
C SER A 14 2.14 -38.83 -11.23
N THR A 15 1.59 -37.76 -11.78
CA THR A 15 0.19 -37.69 -12.21
C THR A 15 0.12 -36.97 -13.53
N ASN A 16 -0.52 -37.60 -14.51
CA ASN A 16 -0.74 -37.04 -15.84
C ASN A 16 -2.21 -36.64 -15.97
N GLY A 17 -2.44 -35.46 -16.54
CA GLY A 17 -3.77 -34.94 -16.85
C GLY A 17 -4.05 -34.94 -18.35
N TYR A 18 -5.31 -35.09 -18.72
CA TYR A 18 -5.81 -34.99 -20.08
C TYR A 18 -7.08 -34.11 -20.08
N ASN A 19 -7.12 -33.09 -20.94
CA ASN A 19 -8.20 -32.09 -20.99
C ASN A 19 -8.51 -31.41 -19.63
N GLY A 20 -7.47 -31.11 -18.84
CA GLY A 20 -7.62 -30.45 -17.54
C GLY A 20 -8.07 -31.35 -16.39
N SER A 21 -8.29 -32.64 -16.65
CA SER A 21 -8.70 -33.63 -15.66
C SER A 21 -7.62 -34.67 -15.42
N ASN A 22 -7.55 -35.22 -14.21
CA ASN A 22 -6.64 -36.33 -13.90
C ASN A 22 -6.93 -37.52 -14.81
N PHE A 23 -5.89 -38.15 -15.36
CA PHE A 23 -6.00 -39.20 -16.37
C PHE A 23 -5.38 -40.52 -15.91
N ILE A 24 -4.12 -40.48 -15.44
CA ILE A 24 -3.39 -41.65 -14.91
C ILE A 24 -2.32 -41.18 -13.90
N SER A 25 -2.08 -41.94 -12.84
CA SER A 25 -1.04 -41.68 -11.82
C SER A 25 -0.14 -42.89 -11.60
N PHE A 26 1.09 -42.66 -11.13
CA PHE A 26 2.03 -43.70 -10.71
C PHE A 26 2.08 -43.71 -9.18
N GLU A 27 1.62 -44.82 -8.59
CA GLU A 27 1.45 -45.00 -7.15
C GLU A 27 1.89 -46.42 -6.78
N ASN A 28 2.64 -46.59 -5.69
CA ASN A 28 3.10 -47.89 -5.19
C ASN A 28 3.69 -48.80 -6.29
N GLU A 29 4.57 -48.25 -7.12
CA GLU A 29 5.24 -48.95 -8.23
C GLU A 29 4.30 -49.44 -9.36
N THR A 30 3.07 -48.92 -9.43
CA THR A 30 2.11 -49.27 -10.49
C THR A 30 1.35 -48.06 -11.02
N TRP A 31 0.71 -48.23 -12.19
CA TRP A 31 -0.11 -47.21 -12.82
C TRP A 31 -1.58 -47.34 -12.38
N VAL A 32 -2.13 -46.27 -11.85
CA VAL A 32 -3.53 -46.15 -11.42
C VAL A 32 -4.29 -45.29 -12.43
N VAL A 33 -5.38 -45.85 -12.97
CA VAL A 33 -6.21 -45.20 -13.98
C VAL A 33 -7.23 -44.30 -13.31
N ALA A 34 -7.30 -43.03 -13.72
CA ALA A 34 -8.33 -42.10 -13.26
C ALA A 34 -9.50 -41.94 -14.27
N GLN A 35 -9.29 -42.32 -15.53
CA GLN A 35 -10.32 -42.27 -16.58
C GLN A 35 -10.27 -43.53 -17.47
N PRO A 36 -11.41 -44.10 -17.92
CA PRO A 36 -11.44 -45.33 -18.71
C PRO A 36 -10.54 -45.30 -19.96
N GLN A 37 -10.42 -44.13 -20.60
CA GLN A 37 -9.58 -43.93 -21.78
C GLN A 37 -8.08 -44.16 -21.49
N ALA A 38 -7.67 -44.11 -20.22
CA ALA A 38 -6.29 -44.35 -19.80
C ALA A 38 -5.94 -45.84 -19.64
N GLU A 39 -6.91 -46.76 -19.68
CA GLU A 39 -6.64 -48.20 -19.60
C GLU A 39 -5.69 -48.66 -20.70
N LYS A 40 -5.92 -48.22 -21.93
CA LYS A 40 -5.03 -48.52 -23.07
C LYS A 40 -3.61 -47.98 -22.90
N VAL A 41 -3.47 -46.85 -22.19
CA VAL A 41 -2.16 -46.26 -21.87
C VAL A 41 -1.48 -47.05 -20.77
N LYS A 42 -2.22 -47.44 -19.73
CA LYS A 42 -1.74 -48.30 -18.65
C LYS A 42 -1.21 -49.63 -19.21
N GLU A 43 -1.95 -50.31 -20.08
CA GLU A 43 -1.50 -51.57 -20.70
C GLU A 43 -0.15 -51.41 -21.39
N LYS A 44 0.02 -50.34 -22.16
CA LYS A 44 1.28 -50.04 -22.86
C LYS A 44 2.44 -49.76 -21.90
N TRP A 45 2.20 -49.01 -20.82
CA TRP A 45 3.25 -48.58 -19.89
C TRP A 45 3.60 -49.66 -18.86
N VAL A 46 2.64 -50.50 -18.47
CA VAL A 46 2.89 -51.69 -17.66
C VAL A 46 3.62 -52.76 -18.48
N GLY A 47 3.32 -52.88 -19.77
CA GLY A 47 4.02 -53.77 -20.71
C GLY A 47 5.47 -53.37 -21.03
N ASP A 48 5.93 -52.20 -20.56
CA ASP A 48 7.30 -51.70 -20.72
C ASP A 48 7.99 -51.56 -19.34
N PRO A 49 8.78 -52.57 -18.92
CA PRO A 49 9.49 -52.57 -17.64
C PRO A 49 10.45 -51.38 -17.48
N VAL A 50 10.99 -50.87 -18.59
CA VAL A 50 11.94 -49.75 -18.59
C VAL A 50 11.24 -48.45 -18.19
N SER A 51 9.99 -48.25 -18.63
CA SER A 51 9.19 -47.07 -18.30
C SER A 51 8.80 -47.02 -16.82
N SER A 52 8.35 -48.15 -16.27
CA SER A 52 7.95 -48.24 -14.86
C SER A 52 9.16 -48.14 -13.93
N GLN A 53 10.26 -48.81 -14.25
CA GLN A 53 11.52 -48.71 -13.50
C GLN A 53 12.15 -47.31 -13.60
N GLY A 54 12.12 -46.68 -14.78
CA GLY A 54 12.61 -45.33 -14.98
C GLY A 54 11.84 -44.27 -14.18
N ASN A 55 10.51 -44.40 -14.10
CA ASN A 55 9.70 -43.52 -13.23
C ASN A 55 10.05 -43.72 -11.75
N LYS A 56 10.22 -44.97 -11.31
CA LYS A 56 10.65 -45.28 -9.94
C LYS A 56 12.02 -44.67 -9.63
N ASP A 57 13.04 -44.95 -10.45
CA ASP A 57 14.39 -44.42 -10.26
C ASP A 57 14.41 -42.89 -10.28
N TYR A 58 13.63 -42.26 -11.15
CA TYR A 58 13.52 -40.81 -11.16
C TYR A 58 12.89 -40.27 -9.88
N LEU A 59 11.77 -40.82 -9.42
CA LEU A 59 11.04 -40.33 -8.25
C LEU A 59 11.81 -40.58 -6.94
N GLU A 60 12.47 -41.73 -6.80
CA GLU A 60 13.16 -42.16 -5.58
C GLU A 60 14.63 -41.71 -5.49
N LYS A 61 15.28 -41.39 -6.62
CA LYS A 61 16.69 -40.98 -6.65
C LYS A 61 16.85 -39.59 -7.25
N THR A 62 16.74 -39.49 -8.57
CA THR A 62 17.10 -38.28 -9.34
C THR A 62 16.33 -37.05 -8.83
N CYS A 63 15.02 -37.14 -8.68
CA CYS A 63 14.18 -36.05 -8.22
C CYS A 63 14.54 -35.59 -6.80
N ILE A 64 14.84 -36.53 -5.91
CA ILE A 64 15.21 -36.25 -4.52
C ILE A 64 16.59 -35.56 -4.46
N GLU A 65 17.56 -36.06 -5.23
CA GLU A 65 18.89 -35.45 -5.33
C GLU A 65 18.81 -34.00 -5.85
N TRP A 66 18.08 -33.78 -6.93
CA TRP A 66 17.86 -32.43 -7.47
C TRP A 66 17.13 -31.52 -6.48
N LEU A 67 16.10 -32.02 -5.79
CA LEU A 67 15.39 -31.24 -4.77
C LEU A 67 16.34 -30.80 -3.64
N GLN A 68 17.21 -31.68 -3.16
CA GLN A 68 18.21 -31.35 -2.15
C GLN A 68 19.19 -30.27 -2.64
N ASN A 69 19.65 -30.39 -3.89
CA ASN A 69 20.51 -29.37 -4.49
C ASN A 69 19.80 -28.01 -4.58
N TYR A 70 18.55 -27.96 -5.06
CA TYR A 70 17.78 -26.71 -5.14
C TYR A 70 17.48 -26.10 -3.77
N LEU A 71 17.21 -26.91 -2.75
CA LEU A 71 17.05 -26.43 -1.37
C LEU A 71 18.35 -25.79 -0.85
N SER A 72 19.52 -26.36 -1.20
CA SER A 72 20.82 -25.80 -0.83
C SER A 72 21.07 -24.44 -1.51
N TYR A 73 20.74 -24.31 -2.80
CA TYR A 73 20.85 -23.03 -3.52
C TYR A 73 19.89 -21.99 -2.99
N ARG A 74 18.64 -22.39 -2.68
CA ARG A 74 17.64 -21.50 -2.10
C ARG A 74 18.07 -20.96 -0.74
N LYS A 75 18.68 -21.79 0.11
CA LYS A 75 19.17 -21.36 1.43
C LYS A 75 20.18 -20.20 1.28
N LYS A 76 21.09 -20.28 0.30
CA LYS A 76 22.05 -19.21 -0.01
C LYS A 76 21.36 -17.96 -0.58
N ALA A 77 20.33 -18.11 -1.41
CA ALA A 77 19.61 -16.98 -2.00
C ALA A 77 18.70 -16.24 -0.99
N LEU A 78 18.15 -16.94 0.01
CA LEU A 78 17.28 -16.36 1.05
C LEU A 78 18.01 -15.40 2.00
N GLU A 79 19.35 -15.45 2.06
CA GLU A 79 20.15 -14.47 2.80
C GLU A 79 20.09 -13.06 2.15
N TYR A 80 19.65 -12.98 0.89
CA TYR A 80 19.40 -11.76 0.15
C TYR A 80 17.90 -11.64 -0.17
N THR A 81 17.12 -11.16 0.79
CA THR A 81 15.74 -10.72 0.50
C THR A 81 15.72 -9.21 0.54
N GLU A 82 15.23 -8.56 -0.52
CA GLU A 82 14.98 -7.13 -0.46
C GLU A 82 14.01 -6.81 0.68
N PRO A 83 14.20 -5.69 1.38
CA PRO A 83 13.37 -5.35 2.53
C PRO A 83 11.90 -5.24 2.10
N THR A 84 11.02 -5.85 2.87
CA THR A 84 9.57 -5.70 2.66
C THR A 84 9.19 -4.24 2.90
N VAL A 85 8.73 -3.56 1.85
CA VAL A 85 8.29 -2.16 1.90
C VAL A 85 6.78 -2.12 1.97
N GLY A 86 6.22 -1.15 2.68
CA GLY A 86 4.80 -0.89 2.61
C GLY A 86 4.43 0.58 2.77
N LYS A 87 3.21 0.90 2.37
CA LYS A 87 2.61 2.22 2.49
C LYS A 87 1.13 2.10 2.84
N VAL A 88 0.60 3.12 3.50
CA VAL A 88 -0.84 3.28 3.72
C VAL A 88 -1.29 4.49 2.91
N THR A 89 -2.30 4.29 2.08
CA THR A 89 -3.01 5.34 1.34
C THR A 89 -4.46 5.38 1.80
N HIS A 90 -5.23 6.35 1.32
CA HIS A 90 -6.64 6.42 1.61
C HIS A 90 -7.47 6.86 0.41
N LYS A 91 -8.78 6.61 0.52
CA LYS A 91 -9.80 7.11 -0.39
C LYS A 91 -10.94 7.71 0.42
N GLU A 92 -11.31 8.94 0.09
CA GLU A 92 -12.52 9.57 0.65
C GLU A 92 -13.75 9.03 -0.07
N VAL A 93 -14.76 8.65 0.72
CA VAL A 93 -16.06 8.21 0.20
C VAL A 93 -17.10 9.29 0.43
N ASN A 94 -17.15 9.82 1.64
CA ASN A 94 -17.93 11.00 2.04
C ASN A 94 -17.34 11.59 3.33
N ASP A 95 -17.95 12.65 3.86
CA ASP A 95 -17.47 13.38 5.05
C ASP A 95 -17.40 12.53 6.33
N SER A 96 -18.11 11.41 6.39
CA SER A 96 -18.14 10.51 7.56
C SER A 96 -17.45 9.16 7.31
N LEU A 97 -16.89 8.93 6.12
CA LEU A 97 -16.35 7.64 5.72
C LEU A 97 -15.08 7.78 4.88
N LYS A 98 -13.98 7.24 5.41
CA LYS A 98 -12.68 7.13 4.75
C LYS A 98 -12.26 5.67 4.67
N VAL A 99 -11.76 5.25 3.50
CA VAL A 99 -11.18 3.92 3.32
C VAL A 99 -9.67 4.03 3.46
N LEU A 100 -9.09 3.32 4.44
CA LEU A 100 -7.64 3.16 4.53
C LEU A 100 -7.20 1.92 3.75
N ILE A 101 -6.12 2.04 3.00
CA ILE A 101 -5.58 0.99 2.13
C ILE A 101 -4.12 0.78 2.50
N CYS A 102 -3.81 -0.36 3.12
CA CYS A 102 -2.46 -0.80 3.38
C CYS A 102 -1.95 -1.63 2.20
N GLN A 103 -0.79 -1.27 1.66
CA GLN A 103 -0.12 -1.94 0.56
C GLN A 103 1.27 -2.37 1.01
N VAL A 104 1.59 -3.65 0.84
CA VAL A 104 2.87 -4.25 1.21
C VAL A 104 3.43 -4.96 -0.02
N PHE A 105 4.72 -4.80 -0.26
CA PHE A 105 5.43 -5.24 -1.46
C PHE A 105 6.67 -6.07 -1.09
N GLY A 106 7.02 -7.02 -1.95
CA GLY A 106 8.35 -7.64 -1.94
C GLY A 106 8.58 -8.72 -0.87
N PHE A 107 7.54 -9.21 -0.18
CA PHE A 107 7.74 -10.21 0.88
C PHE A 107 7.74 -11.65 0.32
N ASN A 108 8.57 -12.54 0.90
CA ASN A 108 8.66 -13.96 0.55
C ASN A 108 9.09 -14.76 1.80
N PRO A 109 8.36 -15.82 2.20
CA PRO A 109 7.32 -16.54 1.49
C PRO A 109 5.94 -15.94 1.67
N LYS A 110 4.97 -16.59 1.03
CA LYS A 110 3.56 -16.21 1.02
C LYS A 110 2.98 -16.13 2.44
N GLU A 111 3.42 -17.01 3.33
CA GLU A 111 2.92 -17.09 4.70
C GLU A 111 3.23 -15.81 5.47
N SER A 112 2.17 -15.06 5.80
CA SER A 112 2.21 -13.79 6.53
C SER A 112 0.93 -13.61 7.33
N ARG A 113 1.03 -12.93 8.48
CA ARG A 113 -0.13 -12.49 9.26
C ARG A 113 -0.22 -10.98 9.14
N ALA A 114 -1.26 -10.50 8.44
CA ALA A 114 -1.49 -9.08 8.27
C ALA A 114 -2.86 -8.70 8.82
N SER A 115 -2.92 -7.58 9.55
CA SER A 115 -4.13 -7.10 10.19
C SER A 115 -4.08 -5.60 10.40
N TRP A 116 -5.23 -4.96 10.31
CA TRP A 116 -5.41 -3.64 10.89
C TRP A 116 -5.54 -3.75 12.41
N ARG A 117 -4.94 -2.80 13.13
CA ARG A 117 -5.08 -2.63 14.57
C ARG A 117 -5.60 -1.25 14.89
N ARG A 118 -6.52 -1.16 15.83
CA ARG A 118 -7.01 0.09 16.42
C ARG A 118 -6.49 0.13 17.85
N ASP A 119 -5.66 1.12 18.18
CA ASP A 119 -5.09 1.27 19.53
C ASP A 119 -4.38 0.01 20.07
N GLY A 120 -3.78 -0.78 19.16
CA GLY A 120 -3.09 -2.03 19.49
C GLY A 120 -3.96 -3.30 19.40
N GLU A 121 -5.28 -3.17 19.41
CA GLU A 121 -6.23 -4.27 19.30
C GLU A 121 -6.54 -4.63 17.85
N ILE A 122 -6.67 -5.93 17.55
CA ILE A 122 -6.91 -6.41 16.18
C ILE A 122 -8.31 -6.00 15.72
N TRP A 123 -8.39 -5.22 14.65
CA TRP A 123 -9.64 -4.75 14.07
C TRP A 123 -10.22 -5.78 13.09
N LYS A 124 -10.97 -6.75 13.62
CA LYS A 124 -11.48 -7.89 12.85
C LYS A 124 -12.76 -7.59 12.05
N ASP A 125 -13.61 -6.68 12.53
CA ASP A 125 -15.01 -6.59 12.09
C ASP A 125 -15.29 -5.70 10.86
N LYS A 126 -14.27 -5.08 10.23
CA LYS A 126 -14.44 -4.26 9.01
C LYS A 126 -13.33 -4.39 7.96
N THR A 127 -12.54 -5.46 7.99
CA THR A 127 -11.56 -5.72 6.91
C THR A 127 -12.26 -6.38 5.73
N PHE A 128 -12.71 -5.59 4.76
CA PHE A 128 -13.54 -6.10 3.66
C PHE A 128 -12.73 -6.66 2.47
N LEU A 129 -11.44 -6.31 2.37
CA LEU A 129 -10.60 -6.76 1.25
C LEU A 129 -9.18 -7.11 1.71
N ARG A 130 -8.83 -8.40 1.59
CA ARG A 130 -7.47 -8.92 1.70
C ARG A 130 -7.10 -9.61 0.39
N ASN A 131 -6.33 -8.92 -0.45
CA ASN A 131 -5.85 -9.48 -1.71
C ASN A 131 -4.35 -9.74 -1.63
N MET A 132 -3.93 -10.94 -2.01
CA MET A 132 -2.53 -11.33 -2.09
C MET A 132 -2.25 -11.88 -3.48
N THR A 133 -1.28 -11.30 -4.18
CA THR A 133 -0.91 -11.68 -5.55
C THR A 133 0.59 -11.95 -5.65
N PRO A 134 1.00 -12.96 -6.43
CA PRO A 134 2.42 -13.17 -6.73
C PRO A 134 2.92 -12.11 -7.72
N ASN A 135 4.17 -11.69 -7.54
CA ASN A 135 4.91 -10.83 -8.45
C ASN A 135 5.79 -11.68 -9.38
N SER A 136 6.25 -11.10 -10.50
CA SER A 136 7.10 -11.79 -11.48
C SER A 136 8.49 -12.14 -10.97
N ASP A 137 8.96 -11.44 -9.94
CA ASP A 137 10.24 -11.66 -9.25
C ASP A 137 10.18 -12.79 -8.19
N GLY A 138 9.01 -13.43 -8.01
CA GLY A 138 8.80 -14.49 -7.01
C GLY A 138 8.46 -13.96 -5.60
N THR A 139 8.30 -12.65 -5.43
CA THR A 139 7.78 -12.05 -4.18
C THR A 139 6.26 -11.96 -4.21
N TYR A 140 5.67 -11.48 -3.11
CA TYR A 140 4.23 -11.28 -2.98
C TYR A 140 3.87 -9.82 -2.75
N TYR A 141 2.74 -9.42 -3.29
CA TYR A 141 2.04 -8.17 -3.00
C TYR A 141 0.83 -8.47 -2.13
N LEU A 142 0.58 -7.59 -1.15
CA LEU A 142 -0.54 -7.70 -0.24
C LEU A 142 -1.25 -6.35 -0.10
N ARG A 143 -2.58 -6.39 -0.18
CA ARG A 143 -3.47 -5.25 0.02
C ARG A 143 -4.49 -5.55 1.09
N LEU A 144 -4.59 -4.70 2.11
CA LEU A 144 -5.63 -4.74 3.14
C LEU A 144 -6.39 -3.41 3.17
N SER A 145 -7.72 -3.46 3.18
CA SER A 145 -8.55 -2.24 3.25
C SER A 145 -9.55 -2.29 4.40
N ILE A 146 -9.75 -1.15 5.07
CA ILE A 146 -10.76 -0.93 6.11
C ILE A 146 -11.51 0.38 5.87
N GLU A 147 -12.73 0.45 6.37
CA GLU A 147 -13.53 1.67 6.44
C GLU A 147 -13.52 2.22 7.87
N ILE A 148 -13.29 3.52 7.98
CA ILE A 148 -13.16 4.25 9.24
C ILE A 148 -13.91 5.58 9.21
N ASP A 149 -14.25 6.10 10.39
CA ASP A 149 -14.54 7.52 10.56
C ASP A 149 -13.22 8.30 10.36
N PRO A 150 -13.17 9.34 9.50
CA PRO A 150 -11.99 10.16 9.31
C PRO A 150 -11.37 10.69 10.62
N LYS A 151 -12.17 10.95 11.65
CA LYS A 151 -11.72 11.44 12.97
C LYS A 151 -10.95 10.40 13.78
N GLU A 152 -11.17 9.12 13.52
CA GLU A 152 -10.51 8.02 14.22
C GLU A 152 -9.25 7.54 13.50
N ARG A 153 -8.87 8.18 12.39
CA ARG A 153 -7.75 7.77 11.52
C ARG A 153 -6.47 7.44 12.29
N ASP A 154 -6.10 8.28 13.26
CA ASP A 154 -4.80 8.18 13.92
C ASP A 154 -4.69 7.00 14.89
N HIS A 155 -5.81 6.35 15.20
CA HIS A 155 -5.87 5.11 16.00
C HIS A 155 -5.49 3.86 15.18
N PHE A 156 -5.54 3.94 13.84
CA PHE A 156 -5.37 2.78 12.98
C PHE A 156 -3.93 2.60 12.50
N ARG A 157 -3.42 1.38 12.65
CA ARG A 157 -2.12 0.94 12.15
C ARG A 157 -2.28 -0.37 11.40
N CYS A 158 -1.61 -0.50 10.25
CA CYS A 158 -1.50 -1.76 9.54
C CYS A 158 -0.29 -2.52 10.07
N HIS A 159 -0.50 -3.76 10.53
CA HIS A 159 0.55 -4.62 11.05
C HIS A 159 0.76 -5.81 10.12
N LEU A 160 2.02 -6.11 9.83
CA LEU A 160 2.44 -7.28 9.09
C LEU A 160 3.52 -8.04 9.88
N GLU A 161 3.19 -9.26 10.27
CA GLU A 161 4.14 -10.24 10.78
C GLU A 161 4.55 -11.17 9.63
N HIS A 162 5.84 -11.26 9.40
CA HIS A 162 6.42 -12.07 8.35
C HIS A 162 7.79 -12.59 8.79
N LYS A 163 8.13 -13.83 8.41
CA LYS A 163 9.35 -14.48 8.89
C LYS A 163 10.65 -13.80 8.42
N GLY A 164 10.58 -13.00 7.36
CA GLY A 164 11.70 -12.22 6.83
C GLY A 164 11.92 -10.89 7.56
N LEU A 165 11.08 -10.57 8.55
CA LEU A 165 11.18 -9.36 9.34
C LEU A 165 11.60 -9.70 10.77
N GLN A 166 12.60 -8.97 11.29
CA GLN A 166 13.01 -9.09 12.69
C GLN A 166 11.93 -8.57 13.64
N GLU A 167 11.25 -7.49 13.25
CA GLU A 167 10.12 -6.89 13.97
C GLU A 167 8.93 -6.74 13.01
N PRO A 168 7.68 -6.76 13.51
CA PRO A 168 6.51 -6.55 12.67
C PRO A 168 6.58 -5.22 11.92
N LEU A 169 6.27 -5.23 10.63
CA LEU A 169 6.14 -3.99 9.86
C LEU A 169 4.85 -3.28 10.28
N VAL A 170 4.99 -2.11 10.89
CA VAL A 170 3.88 -1.27 11.35
C VAL A 170 3.79 -0.03 10.48
N LEU A 171 2.66 0.14 9.79
CA LEU A 171 2.43 1.23 8.84
C LEU A 171 1.24 2.08 9.29
N ALA A 172 1.40 3.40 9.22
CA ALA A 172 0.35 4.38 9.44
C ALA A 172 0.13 5.20 8.17
N LEU A 173 -1.05 5.79 8.02
CA LEU A 173 -1.28 6.80 6.98
C LEU A 173 -0.41 8.02 7.30
N LYS A 174 0.57 8.34 6.45
CA LYS A 174 1.33 9.60 6.56
C LYS A 174 0.45 10.74 6.07
N GLU A 175 0.45 11.87 6.78
CA GLU A 175 -0.10 13.11 6.21
C GLU A 175 0.94 13.66 5.26
N GLU A 176 0.61 13.71 3.98
CA GLU A 176 1.32 14.58 3.06
C GLU A 176 0.93 16.00 3.44
N ARG A 177 1.92 16.88 3.52
CA ARG A 177 1.72 18.29 3.87
C ARG A 177 2.58 19.14 2.97
N GLU A 178 1.95 20.03 2.25
CA GLU A 178 2.63 21.02 1.41
C GLU A 178 2.47 22.39 2.07
N PRO A 179 3.58 23.08 2.41
CA PRO A 179 3.52 24.38 3.05
C PRO A 179 3.03 25.46 2.07
N PRO A 180 2.19 26.41 2.52
CA PRO A 180 1.74 27.51 1.68
C PRO A 180 2.87 28.44 1.26
N VAL A 181 2.83 28.87 0.00
CA VAL A 181 3.58 30.03 -0.49
C VAL A 181 2.69 31.27 -0.36
N VAL A 182 3.18 32.28 0.36
CA VAL A 182 2.44 33.52 0.63
C VAL A 182 3.02 34.67 -0.19
N GLU A 183 2.16 35.35 -0.94
CA GLU A 183 2.52 36.54 -1.72
C GLU A 183 1.62 37.72 -1.31
N VAL A 184 2.24 38.80 -0.84
CA VAL A 184 1.53 40.04 -0.48
C VAL A 184 1.77 41.11 -1.54
N THR A 185 0.72 41.43 -2.28
CA THR A 185 0.75 42.49 -3.32
C THR A 185 -0.01 43.73 -2.88
N CYS A 186 0.44 44.89 -3.37
CA CYS A 186 -0.19 46.19 -3.15
C CYS A 186 -0.65 46.76 -4.49
N ARG A 187 -1.86 47.31 -4.55
CA ARG A 187 -2.40 48.00 -5.73
C ARG A 187 -2.96 49.35 -5.30
N ILE A 188 -2.48 50.43 -5.91
CA ILE A 188 -3.01 51.78 -5.71
C ILE A 188 -4.14 52.00 -6.72
N GLN A 189 -5.32 52.40 -6.25
CA GLN A 189 -6.48 52.70 -7.08
C GLN A 189 -6.65 54.22 -7.30
N TYR A 190 -7.56 54.59 -8.21
CA TYR A 190 -7.96 55.98 -8.42
C TYR A 190 -8.54 56.58 -7.13
N LYS A 191 -8.19 57.83 -6.82
CA LYS A 191 -8.50 58.56 -5.56
C LYS A 191 -7.74 58.05 -4.31
N SER A 192 -6.54 57.52 -4.51
CA SER A 192 -5.60 57.18 -3.44
C SER A 192 -5.99 55.97 -2.56
N LEU A 193 -7.09 55.25 -2.83
CA LEU A 193 -7.38 54.02 -2.07
C LEU A 193 -6.30 52.95 -2.32
N VAL A 194 -5.77 52.35 -1.26
CA VAL A 194 -4.75 51.29 -1.36
C VAL A 194 -5.39 49.93 -1.10
N THR A 195 -5.17 48.99 -2.01
CA THR A 195 -5.61 47.61 -1.87
C THR A 195 -4.42 46.72 -1.54
N LEU A 196 -4.51 45.99 -0.43
CA LEU A 196 -3.56 44.92 -0.10
C LEU A 196 -4.21 43.57 -0.41
N VAL A 197 -3.50 42.71 -1.12
CA VAL A 197 -3.96 41.34 -1.45
C VAL A 197 -2.92 40.35 -0.98
N CYS A 198 -3.30 39.50 -0.04
CA CYS A 198 -2.56 38.33 0.39
C CYS A 198 -3.04 37.13 -0.40
N ARG A 199 -2.15 36.50 -1.14
CA ARG A 199 -2.42 35.27 -1.86
C ARG A 199 -1.65 34.14 -1.21
N VAL A 200 -2.32 33.00 -1.09
CA VAL A 200 -1.79 31.80 -0.45
C VAL A 200 -1.96 30.64 -1.43
N TYR A 201 -0.86 29.99 -1.80
CA TYR A 201 -0.80 29.01 -2.89
C TYR A 201 -0.10 27.72 -2.48
N GLY A 202 -0.39 26.63 -3.20
CA GLY A 202 0.42 25.41 -3.18
C GLY A 202 0.32 24.61 -1.89
N PHE A 203 -0.72 24.82 -1.08
CA PHE A 203 -0.82 24.19 0.24
C PHE A 203 -1.70 22.94 0.25
N TYR A 204 -1.38 22.00 1.13
CA TYR A 204 -2.19 20.82 1.42
C TYR A 204 -1.96 20.39 2.88
N PRO A 205 -3.01 20.10 3.69
CA PRO A 205 -4.42 19.89 3.32
C PRO A 205 -5.20 21.20 3.09
N LYS A 206 -6.50 21.09 2.78
CA LYS A 206 -7.39 22.21 2.40
C LYS A 206 -7.57 23.23 3.54
N GLU A 207 -7.52 22.77 4.78
CA GLU A 207 -7.76 23.60 5.96
C GLU A 207 -6.62 24.60 6.15
N VAL A 208 -6.94 25.88 5.98
CA VAL A 208 -6.01 27.00 6.17
C VAL A 208 -6.73 28.14 6.89
N ASN A 209 -6.02 28.84 7.77
CA ASN A 209 -6.50 30.07 8.39
C ASN A 209 -5.66 31.25 7.89
N VAL A 210 -6.29 32.19 7.20
CA VAL A 210 -5.63 33.37 6.63
C VAL A 210 -6.29 34.61 7.22
N THR A 211 -5.50 35.50 7.82
CA THR A 211 -5.99 36.71 8.47
C THR A 211 -5.10 37.90 8.15
N TRP A 212 -5.67 39.11 8.17
CA TRP A 212 -4.88 40.33 8.18
C TRP A 212 -4.72 40.81 9.61
N ARG A 213 -3.52 41.28 9.97
CA ARG A 213 -3.25 41.93 11.25
C ARG A 213 -2.71 43.34 11.02
N LYS A 214 -3.17 44.30 11.82
CA LYS A 214 -2.65 45.67 11.88
C LYS A 214 -2.04 45.88 13.26
N ASP A 215 -0.75 46.19 13.33
CA ASP A 215 -0.03 46.43 14.58
C ASP A 215 -0.18 45.30 15.62
N GLY A 216 -0.35 44.06 15.14
CA GLY A 216 -0.54 42.85 15.95
C GLY A 216 -2.00 42.44 16.17
N GLU A 217 -2.94 43.35 15.99
CA GLU A 217 -4.38 43.11 16.19
C GLU A 217 -5.06 42.58 14.91
N VAL A 218 -6.02 41.68 15.07
CA VAL A 218 -6.75 41.08 13.94
C VAL A 218 -7.62 42.14 13.27
N TRP A 219 -7.35 42.41 11.99
CA TRP A 219 -8.13 43.31 11.16
C TRP A 219 -9.44 42.64 10.73
N LYS A 220 -10.55 43.39 10.77
CA LYS A 220 -11.91 42.87 10.46
C LYS A 220 -12.69 43.69 9.43
N GLU A 221 -12.18 44.85 9.01
CA GLU A 221 -12.91 45.80 8.16
C GLU A 221 -12.63 45.57 6.67
N ASN A 222 -13.64 45.75 5.81
CA ASN A 222 -13.51 45.73 4.34
C ASN A 222 -12.75 44.52 3.77
N ILE A 223 -12.93 43.34 4.38
CA ILE A 223 -12.29 42.10 3.93
C ILE A 223 -13.09 41.49 2.79
N SER A 224 -12.42 41.26 1.67
CA SER A 224 -12.90 40.41 0.57
C SER A 224 -12.00 39.18 0.47
N SER A 225 -12.58 38.00 0.30
CA SER A 225 -11.83 36.75 0.16
C SER A 225 -12.43 35.85 -0.90
N ALA A 226 -11.60 34.97 -1.46
CA ALA A 226 -12.10 33.78 -2.12
C ALA A 226 -12.10 32.62 -1.13
N GLY A 227 -13.09 31.72 -1.26
CA GLY A 227 -13.02 30.42 -0.61
C GLY A 227 -11.77 29.64 -1.04
N VAL A 228 -11.47 28.54 -0.34
CA VAL A 228 -10.35 27.66 -0.71
C VAL A 228 -10.69 26.87 -1.97
N LEU A 229 -9.91 27.05 -3.03
CA LEU A 229 -10.11 26.44 -4.33
C LEU A 229 -9.02 25.40 -4.63
N PRO A 230 -9.36 24.26 -5.28
CA PRO A 230 -8.38 23.25 -5.65
C PRO A 230 -7.59 23.64 -6.90
N ASN A 231 -6.33 23.21 -6.96
CA ASN A 231 -5.45 23.26 -8.14
C ASN A 231 -5.46 21.92 -8.87
N SER A 232 -4.98 21.91 -10.12
CA SER A 232 -4.83 20.68 -10.92
C SER A 232 -3.73 19.75 -10.41
N ASP A 233 -2.80 20.25 -9.62
CA ASP A 233 -1.69 19.50 -9.03
C ASP A 233 -2.05 18.82 -7.69
N GLY A 234 -3.30 18.96 -7.23
CA GLY A 234 -3.79 18.39 -5.97
C GLY A 234 -3.61 19.30 -4.74
N THR A 235 -2.99 20.46 -4.90
CA THR A 235 -2.88 21.47 -3.83
C THR A 235 -4.06 22.44 -3.84
N TYR A 236 -4.08 23.38 -2.90
CA TYR A 236 -5.12 24.41 -2.78
C TYR A 236 -4.54 25.82 -2.87
N HIS A 237 -5.42 26.79 -3.16
CA HIS A 237 -5.12 28.21 -3.07
C HIS A 237 -6.29 29.02 -2.51
N THR A 238 -5.98 30.20 -1.97
CA THR A 238 -6.96 31.21 -1.53
C THR A 238 -6.34 32.61 -1.54
N TRP A 239 -7.14 33.65 -1.34
CA TRP A 239 -6.66 35.01 -1.16
C TRP A 239 -7.58 35.82 -0.25
N LEU A 240 -6.97 36.74 0.50
CA LEU A 240 -7.64 37.78 1.28
C LEU A 240 -7.19 39.15 0.82
N ARG A 241 -8.16 40.05 0.63
CA ARG A 241 -7.97 41.43 0.19
C ARG A 241 -8.59 42.38 1.21
N ILE A 242 -7.87 43.46 1.51
CA ILE A 242 -8.34 44.58 2.31
C ILE A 242 -8.12 45.90 1.57
N GLU A 243 -8.91 46.90 1.91
CA GLU A 243 -8.77 48.27 1.45
C GLU A 243 -8.36 49.14 2.64
N VAL A 244 -7.27 49.88 2.48
CA VAL A 244 -6.62 50.68 3.52
C VAL A 244 -6.40 52.10 3.04
N ASP A 245 -6.28 53.02 4.01
CA ASP A 245 -6.05 54.44 3.73
C ASP A 245 -4.60 54.65 3.22
N PRO A 246 -4.40 55.39 2.11
CA PRO A 246 -3.06 55.74 1.58
C PRO A 246 -2.14 56.47 2.56
N GLU A 247 -2.70 57.23 3.51
CA GLU A 247 -1.93 57.98 4.49
C GLU A 247 -1.35 57.05 5.58
N GLU A 248 -1.87 55.83 5.70
CA GLU A 248 -1.39 54.84 6.66
C GLU A 248 -0.19 54.06 6.12
N LYS A 249 0.77 53.77 7.01
CA LYS A 249 1.97 53.05 6.60
C LYS A 249 1.67 51.56 6.36
N ARG A 250 2.13 51.06 5.21
CA ARG A 250 1.92 49.68 4.76
C ARG A 250 2.54 48.63 5.70
N ASP A 251 3.63 48.94 6.38
CA ASP A 251 4.37 48.04 7.27
C ASP A 251 3.60 47.65 8.54
N HIS A 252 2.53 48.37 8.88
CA HIS A 252 1.61 48.03 9.96
C HIS A 252 0.77 46.79 9.62
N TYR A 253 0.56 46.51 8.32
CA TYR A 253 -0.30 45.44 7.84
C TYR A 253 0.50 44.18 7.49
N ARG A 254 0.15 43.07 8.14
CA ARG A 254 0.74 41.75 7.87
C ARG A 254 -0.34 40.73 7.56
N CYS A 255 -0.09 39.90 6.55
CA CYS A 255 -0.90 38.72 6.30
C CYS A 255 -0.37 37.59 7.19
N TYR A 256 -1.26 37.01 7.98
CA TYR A 256 -0.95 35.97 8.93
C TYR A 256 -1.59 34.65 8.47
N VAL A 257 -0.79 33.61 8.28
CA VAL A 257 -1.22 32.32 7.72
C VAL A 257 -0.88 31.19 8.68
N GLU A 258 -1.91 30.48 9.16
CA GLU A 258 -1.76 29.23 9.91
C GLU A 258 -2.18 28.05 9.03
N HIS A 259 -1.32 27.06 8.95
CA HIS A 259 -1.54 25.87 8.14
C HIS A 259 -0.78 24.68 8.71
N ALA A 260 -1.33 23.47 8.58
CA ALA A 260 -0.71 22.27 9.14
C ALA A 260 0.68 21.93 8.54
N GLY A 261 0.96 22.41 7.33
CA GLY A 261 2.26 22.28 6.66
C GLY A 261 3.32 23.25 7.14
N LEU A 262 2.97 24.25 7.96
CA LEU A 262 3.93 25.19 8.54
C LEU A 262 4.35 24.77 9.96
N PRO A 263 5.65 24.86 10.30
CA PRO A 263 6.10 24.67 11.68
C PRO A 263 5.65 25.81 12.60
N GLU A 264 5.61 27.04 12.07
CA GLU A 264 5.12 28.24 12.74
C GLU A 264 4.33 29.09 11.73
N PRO A 265 3.34 29.88 12.16
CA PRO A 265 2.59 30.76 11.28
C PRO A 265 3.47 31.78 10.56
N LEU A 266 3.12 32.09 9.30
CA LEU A 266 3.76 33.11 8.47
C LEU A 266 3.11 34.48 8.67
#